data_AF-A0A920QFA4-F1
#
_entry.id   AF-A0A920QFA4-F1
#
_cell.length_a   1.000
_cell.length_b   1.000
_cell.length_c   1.000
_cell.angle_alpha   90.00
_cell.angle_beta   90.00
_cell.angle_gamma   90.00
#
_symmetry.space_group_name_H-M   'P 1'
#
loop_
_entity.id
_entity.type
_entity.pdbx_description
1 polymer ?
#
loop_
_entity_poly.entity_id
_entity_poly.type
_entity_poly.pdbx_seq_one_letter_code
_entity_poly.pdbx_strand_id
1 'polypeptide(L)' 'MFRILDELREQGKTVILITHKLREIMAITDYVSVMRQGEMVAHRKTPETNKEELAELMVGRKVLLRVDKAPANPGKKSFS' A
#
# COMPACT_ATOMS: atom_id res chain seq x y z
N MET A 1 -10.82 -12.54 0.55
CA MET A 1 -11.35 -11.24 0.10
C MET A 1 -11.13 -11.02 -1.41
N PHE A 2 -10.02 -11.49 -2.01
CA PHE A 2 -9.70 -11.21 -3.42
C PHE A 2 -10.18 -12.22 -4.46
N ARG A 3 -10.81 -13.32 -4.04
CA ARG A 3 -11.21 -14.44 -4.91
C ARG A 3 -11.97 -14.02 -6.17
N ILE A 4 -12.90 -13.06 -6.04
CA ILE A 4 -13.69 -12.59 -7.16
C ILE A 4 -12.86 -11.82 -8.20
N LEU A 5 -11.81 -11.13 -7.77
CA LEU A 5 -10.92 -10.41 -8.67
C LEU A 5 -10.01 -11.39 -9.44
N ASP A 6 -9.57 -12.46 -8.78
CA ASP A 6 -8.83 -13.56 -9.42
C ASP A 6 -9.70 -14.29 -10.46
N GLU A 7 -10.94 -14.60 -10.11
CA GLU A 7 -11.90 -15.24 -11.03
C GLU A 7 -12.17 -14.36 -12.28
N LEU A 8 -12.32 -13.05 -12.10
CA LEU A 8 -12.48 -12.11 -13.22
C LEU A 8 -11.23 -12.09 -14.11
N ARG A 9 -10.04 -12.12 -13.50
CA ARG A 9 -8.77 -12.19 -14.22
C ARG A 9 -8.65 -13.49 -15.02
N GLU A 10 -9.00 -14.63 -14.43
CA GLU A 10 -8.99 -15.94 -15.10
C GLU A 10 -9.94 -15.98 -16.30
N GLN A 11 -11.04 -15.23 -16.25
CA GLN A 11 -11.96 -15.04 -17.38
C GLN A 11 -11.44 -14.06 -18.45
N GLY A 12 -10.20 -13.58 -18.34
CA GLY A 12 -9.59 -12.63 -19.27
C GLY A 12 -10.12 -11.20 -19.14
N LYS A 13 -10.75 -10.84 -18.02
CA LYS A 13 -11.25 -9.48 -17.78
C LYS A 13 -10.12 -8.60 -17.24
N THR A 14 -10.01 -7.38 -17.75
CA THR A 14 -9.15 -6.35 -17.16
C THR A 14 -9.81 -5.77 -15.92
N VAL A 15 -9.10 -5.76 -14.80
CA VAL A 15 -9.56 -5.20 -13.53
C VAL A 15 -8.68 -4.00 -13.15
N ILE A 16 -9.32 -2.88 -12.80
CA ILE A 16 -8.65 -1.73 -12.19
C ILE A 16 -9.02 -1.67 -10.71
N LEU A 17 -8.03 -1.87 -9.85
CA LEU A 17 -8.18 -1.75 -8.39
C LEU A 17 -7.60 -0.42 -7.91
N ILE A 18 -8.45 0.43 -7.33
CA ILE A 18 -8.04 1.69 -6.70
C ILE A 18 -7.99 1.46 -5.18
N THR A 19 -6.78 1.44 -4.62
CA THR A 19 -6.56 1.24 -3.18
C THR A 19 -5.26 1.92 -2.75
N HIS A 20 -5.19 2.30 -1.48
CA HIS A 20 -3.95 2.77 -0.84
C HIS A 20 -3.37 1.70 0.12
N LYS A 21 -3.99 0.53 0.19
CA LYS A 21 -3.53 -0.56 1.05
C LYS A 21 -2.44 -1.35 0.36
N LEU A 22 -1.19 -1.07 0.71
CA LEU A 22 0.00 -1.71 0.15
C LEU A 22 -0.06 -3.24 0.14
N ARG A 23 -0.64 -3.87 1.17
CA ARG A 23 -0.82 -5.33 1.20
C ARG A 23 -1.69 -5.86 0.07
N GLU A 24 -2.71 -5.12 -0.33
CA GLU A 24 -3.63 -5.53 -1.40
C GLU A 24 -2.93 -5.36 -2.75
N ILE A 25 -2.26 -4.22 -2.97
CA ILE A 25 -1.50 -3.91 -4.19
C ILE A 25 -0.48 -5.02 -4.46
N MET A 26 0.38 -5.32 -3.48
CA MET A 26 1.44 -6.32 -3.63
C MET A 26 0.91 -7.75 -3.84
N ALA A 27 -0.35 -8.03 -3.49
CA ALA A 27 -0.90 -9.38 -3.54
C ALA A 27 -1.61 -9.70 -4.86
N ILE A 28 -2.16 -8.70 -5.57
CA ILE A 28 -3.12 -8.96 -6.65
C ILE A 28 -2.83 -8.26 -7.97
N THR A 29 -2.03 -7.18 -7.96
CA THR A 29 -1.86 -6.38 -9.18
C THR A 29 -0.65 -6.84 -9.98
N ASP A 30 -0.76 -6.83 -11.31
CA ASP A 30 0.38 -7.02 -12.21
C ASP A 30 1.17 -5.72 -12.41
N TYR A 31 0.45 -4.61 -12.43
CA TYR A 31 0.98 -3.25 -12.55
C TYR A 31 0.41 -2.36 -11.45
N VAL A 32 1.19 -1.35 -11.08
CA VAL A 32 0.80 -0.32 -10.13
C VAL A 32 1.10 1.06 -10.72
N SER A 33 0.09 1.91 -10.64
CA SER A 33 0.15 3.32 -10.99
C SER A 33 -0.03 4.13 -9.71
N VAL A 34 0.88 5.04 -9.42
CA VAL A 34 0.80 5.92 -8.24
C VAL A 34 0.48 7.32 -8.70
N MET A 35 -0.61 7.87 -8.17
CA MET A 35 -0.99 9.27 -8.39
C MET A 35 -0.77 10.07 -7.11
N ARG A 36 -0.27 11.31 -7.27
CA ARG A 36 -0.13 12.28 -6.18
C ARG A 36 -0.42 13.67 -6.73
N GLN A 37 -1.21 14.46 -5.99
CA GLN A 37 -1.58 15.83 -6.38
C GLN A 37 -2.19 15.94 -7.80
N GLY A 38 -2.95 14.92 -8.21
CA GLY A 38 -3.59 14.89 -9.53
C GLY A 38 -2.69 14.41 -10.67
N GLU A 39 -1.41 14.14 -10.41
CA GLU A 39 -0.45 13.70 -11.42
C GLU A 39 0.00 12.25 -11.21
N MET A 40 0.33 11.57 -12.30
CA MET A 40 0.92 10.24 -12.28
C MET A 40 2.42 10.36 -11.95
N VAL A 41 2.83 9.87 -10.78
CA VAL A 41 4.23 9.95 -10.32
C VAL A 41 5.03 8.68 -10.57
N ALA A 42 4.35 7.54 -10.78
CA ALA A 42 4.99 6.29 -11.14
C ALA A 42 4.03 5.33 -11.84
N HIS A 43 4.55 4.53 -12.76
CA HIS A 43 3.88 3.37 -13.35
C HIS A 43 4.88 2.23 -13.52
N ARG A 44 4.60 1.08 -12.91
CA ARG A 44 5.56 -0.04 -12.83
C ARG A 44 4.87 -1.39 -12.78
N LYS A 45 5.62 -2.46 -13.06
CA LYS A 45 5.23 -3.83 -12.74
C LYS A 45 5.32 -4.03 -11.23
N THR A 46 4.29 -4.61 -10.63
CA THR A 46 4.24 -4.85 -9.18
C THR A 46 5.37 -5.75 -8.66
N PRO A 47 5.84 -6.78 -9.39
CA PRO A 47 7.00 -7.58 -8.97
C PRO A 47 8.33 -6.81 -8.94
N GLU A 48 8.41 -5.64 -9.58
CA GLU A 48 9.63 -4.82 -9.69
C GLU A 48 9.67 -3.68 -8.65
N THR A 49 8.80 -3.71 -7.64
CA THR A 49 8.73 -2.72 -6.57
C THR A 49 8.48 -3.36 -5.20
N ASN A 50 8.39 -2.55 -4.14
CA ASN A 50 8.16 -2.99 -2.78
C ASN A 50 7.27 -1.99 -2.01
N LYS A 51 6.87 -2.37 -0.79
CA LYS A 51 5.92 -1.59 0.02
C LYS A 51 6.50 -0.23 0.41
N GLU A 52 7.78 -0.20 0.76
CA GLU A 52 8.51 0.99 1.16
C GLU A 52 8.53 2.01 0.02
N GLU A 53 8.94 1.59 -1.18
CA GLU A 53 8.99 2.45 -2.37
C GLU A 53 7.59 2.98 -2.74
N LEU A 54 6.58 2.12 -2.78
CA LEU A 54 5.22 2.54 -3.09
C LEU A 54 4.68 3.53 -2.04
N ALA A 55 4.99 3.32 -0.77
CA ALA A 55 4.62 4.25 0.29
C ALA A 55 5.31 5.61 0.10
N GLU A 56 6.61 5.62 -0.20
CA GLU A 56 7.36 6.85 -0.51
C GLU A 56 6.76 7.60 -1.70
N LEU A 57 6.39 6.91 -2.77
CA LEU A 57 5.75 7.51 -3.94
C LEU A 57 4.39 8.13 -3.59
N MET A 58 3.59 7.43 -2.80
CA MET A 58 2.27 7.90 -2.33
C MET A 58 2.36 9.15 -1.45
N VAL A 59 3.32 9.20 -0.52
CA VAL A 59 3.45 10.32 0.44
C VAL A 59 4.43 11.42 0.02
N GLY A 60 5.30 11.15 -0.95
CA GLY A 60 6.32 12.07 -1.44
C GLY A 60 7.51 12.32 -0.49
N ARG A 61 7.72 11.44 0.50
CA ARG A 61 8.83 11.53 1.45
C ARG A 61 9.27 10.14 1.92
N LYS A 62 10.46 10.06 2.49
CA LYS A 62 10.97 8.84 3.13
C LYS A 62 10.02 8.37 4.24
N VAL A 63 9.78 7.08 4.29
CA VAL A 63 8.91 6.44 5.29
C VAL A 63 9.65 5.31 5.98
N LEU A 64 9.57 5.30 7.32
CA LEU A 64 10.00 4.19 8.15
C LEU A 64 8.79 3.30 8.38
N LEU A 65 8.69 2.17 7.65
CA LEU A 65 7.58 1.23 7.84
C LEU A 65 7.68 0.42 9.14
N ARG A 66 8.86 0.42 9.78
CA ARG A 66 9.08 -0.16 11.11
C ARG A 66 9.23 0.96 12.14
N VAL A 67 8.41 0.91 13.16
CA VAL A 67 8.52 1.77 14.34
C VAL A 67 9.11 0.91 15.44
N ASP A 68 10.38 1.15 15.77
CA ASP A 68 10.98 0.58 16.98
C ASP A 68 10.38 1.30 18.18
N LYS A 69 9.32 0.71 18.73
CA LYS A 69 8.63 1.26 19.89
C LYS A 69 9.43 0.91 21.14
N ALA A 70 10.11 1.91 21.72
CA ALA A 70 10.67 1.78 23.05
C ALA A 70 9.57 1.42 24.07
N PRO A 71 9.90 0.74 25.18
CA PRO A 71 8.92 0.41 26.22
C PRO A 71 8.13 1.66 26.61
N ALA A 72 6.80 1.58 26.55
CA ALA A 72 5.95 2.68 26.98
C ALA A 72 6.19 2.94 28.47
N ASN A 73 6.28 4.21 28.87
CA ASN A 73 6.29 4.61 30.28
C ASN A 73 5.00 5.41 30.56
N PRO A 74 3.87 4.74 30.80
CA PRO A 74 2.60 5.42 31.05
C PRO A 74 2.70 6.27 32.33
N GLY A 75 2.21 7.51 32.28
CA GLY A 75 2.05 8.34 33.47
C GLY A 75 1.06 7.73 34.47
N LYS A 76 1.12 8.18 35.73
CA LYS A 76 0.18 7.77 36.78
C LYS A 76 -1.26 7.97 36.30
N LYS A 77 -2.07 6.91 36.38
CA LYS A 77 -3.51 6.98 36.10
C LYS A 77 -4.15 8.01 37.03
N SER A 78 -4.64 9.11 36.47
CA SER A 78 -5.50 10.06 37.15
C SER A 78 -6.94 9.75 36.75
N PHE A 79 -7.56 8.82 37.46
CA PHE A 79 -9.02 8.71 37.50
C PHE A 79 -9.40 8.87 38.97
N SER A 80 -10.12 9.95 39.29
CA SER A 80 -10.87 10.10 40.54
C SER A 80 -12.29 9.61 40.33
#